data_AF-A0A850C6L7-F1
#
_entry.id   AF-A0A850C6L7-F1
#
_cell.length_a   1.000
_cell.length_b   1.000
_cell.length_c   1.000
_cell.angle_alpha   90.00
_cell.angle_beta   90.00
_cell.angle_gamma   90.00
#
_symmetry.space_group_name_H-M   'P 1'
#
loop_
_entity.id
_entity.type
_entity.pdbx_description
1 polymer ?
#
loop_
_entity_poly.entity_id
_entity_poly.type
_entity_poly.pdbx_seq_one_letter_code
_entity_poly.pdbx_strand_id
1 'polypeptide(L)'
;MNLALSDAALTLITVLGIAAGLAITGAALAWSGRARGNRGLTVTGVALLFAGGLTVLGWAIVDGSGARAAAVGLVAALLPAPLLVGTFIWLGRYRRRPWLVLAFCFGWGACVATAIALGVNTGAAYLLHRNGLDQNLAAVVSAPVIEEIAKLLGPLLVYWTARRHLTGTLDAIVYCGLAGAGFAVSENVLYASGAYVSGAALGDAAGIAQVTILVVVRGLATMFAHPLMTGLSAIGLGRAARLPGRKGRQAAWIIGMLLCGMGLHALWNGSSVLGVALDLPALWFALYPAFLAPLFFTMVGAALWLRAADARRTQTALAPLVAAAQLSPPELASLASFSRRSSARAWARRWAGKPGEDAMKDFQRAADDVAEQYDLAGIGAPWSEAAVHEGVHRMNTARTAYAGRDPRTPPALWDGRRYHVAFPDGVMRPIDPPAQPVMPLPLASLPLAPPPPPPAYPVTYA
;
A
#
# COMPACT_ATOMS: atom_id res chain seq x y z
N MET A 1 36.64 -24.46 -34.83
CA MET A 1 36.97 -24.19 -33.41
C MET A 1 35.66 -24.19 -32.65
N ASN A 2 35.28 -25.33 -32.04
CA ASN A 2 34.02 -25.46 -31.31
C ASN A 2 34.10 -24.62 -30.02
N LEU A 3 33.38 -23.50 -29.99
CA LEU A 3 33.12 -22.74 -28.78
C LEU A 3 32.12 -23.54 -27.93
N ALA A 4 32.60 -24.59 -27.25
CA ALA A 4 31.81 -25.22 -26.21
C ALA A 4 31.61 -24.21 -25.08
N LEU A 5 30.36 -23.89 -24.78
CA LEU A 5 30.01 -23.08 -23.61
C LEU A 5 30.48 -23.79 -22.34
N SER A 6 31.00 -23.04 -21.36
CA SER A 6 31.33 -23.62 -20.06
C SER A 6 30.06 -24.12 -19.34
N ASP A 7 30.22 -25.09 -18.44
CA ASP A 7 29.10 -25.62 -17.64
C ASP A 7 28.38 -24.52 -16.83
N ALA A 8 29.13 -23.52 -16.37
CA ALA A 8 28.59 -22.33 -15.71
C ALA A 8 27.73 -21.49 -16.67
N ALA A 9 28.18 -21.28 -17.92
CA ALA A 9 27.43 -20.56 -18.93
C ALA A 9 26.15 -21.32 -19.33
N LEU A 10 26.23 -22.65 -19.47
CA LEU A 10 25.07 -23.51 -19.75
C LEU A 10 24.04 -23.45 -18.60
N THR A 11 24.50 -23.48 -17.35
CA THR A 11 23.64 -23.36 -16.17
C THR A 11 22.93 -22.02 -16.13
N LEU A 12 23.66 -20.91 -16.31
CA LEU A 12 23.09 -19.56 -16.37
C LEU A 12 22.04 -19.43 -17.50
N ILE A 13 22.35 -19.90 -18.72
CA ILE A 13 21.43 -19.85 -19.85
C ILE A 13 20.16 -20.65 -19.55
N THR A 14 20.30 -21.82 -18.94
CA THR A 14 19.17 -22.68 -18.57
C THR A 14 18.27 -22.01 -17.54
N VAL A 15 18.85 -21.45 -16.47
CA VAL A 15 18.11 -20.74 -15.42
C VAL A 15 17.37 -19.53 -16.00
N LEU A 16 18.05 -18.71 -16.79
CA LEU A 16 17.44 -17.55 -17.44
C LEU A 16 16.34 -17.96 -18.42
N GLY A 17 16.54 -19.05 -19.17
CA GLY A 17 15.53 -19.62 -20.08
C GLY A 17 14.27 -20.08 -19.35
N ILE A 18 14.42 -20.81 -18.25
CA ILE A 18 13.31 -21.24 -17.39
C ILE A 18 12.58 -20.02 -16.81
N ALA A 19 13.33 -19.08 -16.23
CA ALA A 19 12.76 -17.87 -15.64
C ALA A 19 12.00 -17.02 -16.66
N ALA A 20 12.56 -16.85 -17.87
CA ALA A 20 11.91 -16.14 -18.97
C ALA A 20 10.64 -16.87 -19.42
N GLY A 21 10.67 -18.20 -19.56
CA GLY A 21 9.50 -19.01 -19.90
C GLY A 21 8.37 -18.86 -18.88
N LEU A 22 8.70 -18.91 -17.59
CA LEU A 22 7.76 -18.66 -16.49
C LEU A 22 7.19 -17.25 -16.52
N ALA A 23 8.04 -16.23 -16.72
CA ALA A 23 7.62 -14.83 -16.75
C ALA A 23 6.71 -14.51 -17.94
N ILE A 24 7.05 -14.96 -19.15
CA ILE A 24 6.27 -14.74 -20.37
C ILE A 24 4.93 -15.45 -20.27
N THR A 25 4.94 -16.73 -19.89
CA THR A 25 3.70 -17.51 -19.69
C THR A 25 2.84 -16.87 -18.61
N GLY A 26 3.44 -16.50 -17.48
CA GLY A 26 2.77 -15.83 -16.38
C GLY A 26 2.10 -14.53 -16.79
N ALA A 27 2.81 -13.66 -17.50
CA ALA A 27 2.27 -12.40 -18.03
C ALA A 27 1.11 -12.64 -19.02
N ALA A 28 1.25 -13.61 -19.93
CA ALA A 28 0.22 -13.95 -20.90
C ALA A 28 -1.06 -14.49 -20.23
N LEU A 29 -0.93 -15.41 -19.26
CA LEU A 29 -2.06 -15.93 -18.49
C LEU A 29 -2.69 -14.83 -17.64
N ALA A 30 -1.90 -13.98 -16.99
CA ALA A 30 -2.40 -12.89 -16.17
C ALA A 30 -3.25 -11.91 -17.00
N TRP A 31 -2.75 -11.55 -18.18
CA TRP A 31 -3.43 -10.70 -19.15
C TRP A 31 -4.73 -11.33 -19.67
N SER A 32 -4.66 -12.58 -20.15
CA SER A 32 -5.81 -13.32 -20.66
C SER A 32 -6.90 -13.51 -19.59
N GLY A 33 -6.49 -13.89 -18.38
CA GLY A 33 -7.38 -14.05 -17.23
C GLY A 33 -8.11 -12.76 -16.91
N ARG A 34 -7.39 -11.63 -16.94
CA ARG A 34 -8.00 -10.33 -16.70
C ARG A 34 -8.96 -9.91 -17.81
N ALA A 35 -8.56 -10.07 -19.07
CA ALA A 35 -9.41 -9.75 -20.22
C ALA A 35 -10.72 -10.55 -20.22
N ARG A 36 -10.69 -11.80 -19.72
CA ARG A 36 -11.85 -12.69 -19.61
C ARG A 36 -12.57 -12.65 -18.26
N GLY A 37 -12.14 -11.80 -17.32
CA GLY A 37 -12.67 -11.78 -15.95
C GLY A 37 -12.41 -13.06 -15.12
N ASN A 38 -11.52 -13.94 -15.58
CA ASN A 38 -11.17 -15.19 -14.90
C ASN A 38 -10.06 -14.95 -13.86
N ARG A 39 -10.49 -14.85 -12.59
CA ARG A 39 -9.59 -14.62 -11.44
C ARG A 39 -8.55 -15.73 -11.25
N GLY A 40 -8.92 -17.00 -11.47
CA GLY A 40 -8.01 -18.13 -11.30
C GLY A 40 -6.84 -18.05 -12.28
N LEU A 41 -7.13 -17.71 -13.53
CA LEU A 41 -6.12 -17.52 -14.56
C LEU A 41 -5.22 -16.31 -14.27
N THR A 42 -5.79 -15.21 -13.76
CA THR A 42 -5.01 -14.05 -13.33
C THR A 42 -4.05 -14.38 -12.19
N VAL A 43 -4.54 -15.05 -11.14
CA VAL A 43 -3.72 -15.43 -9.98
C VAL A 43 -2.62 -16.40 -10.38
N THR A 44 -2.94 -17.40 -11.22
CA THR A 44 -1.96 -18.36 -11.74
C THR A 44 -0.87 -17.65 -12.55
N GLY A 45 -1.25 -16.73 -13.43
CA GLY A 45 -0.29 -15.96 -14.23
C GLY A 45 0.64 -15.12 -13.37
N VAL A 46 0.10 -14.42 -12.36
CA VAL A 46 0.91 -13.65 -11.40
C VAL A 46 1.85 -14.56 -10.60
N ALA A 47 1.38 -15.74 -10.17
CA ALA A 47 2.22 -16.70 -9.44
C ALA A 47 3.39 -17.21 -10.28
N LEU A 48 3.17 -17.53 -11.57
CA LEU A 48 4.25 -17.93 -12.48
C LEU A 48 5.24 -16.79 -12.74
N LEU A 49 4.76 -15.56 -12.87
CA LEU A 49 5.62 -14.39 -13.00
C LEU A 49 6.55 -14.24 -11.77
N PHE A 50 6.00 -14.41 -10.57
CA PHE A 50 6.80 -14.38 -9.34
C PHE A 50 7.76 -15.57 -9.25
N ALA A 51 7.33 -16.77 -9.67
CA ALA A 51 8.19 -17.94 -9.73
C ALA A 51 9.39 -17.72 -10.67
N GLY A 52 9.20 -17.04 -11.80
CA GLY A 52 10.30 -16.65 -12.70
C GLY A 52 11.33 -15.76 -12.01
N GLY A 53 10.87 -14.70 -11.32
CA GLY A 53 11.77 -13.83 -10.54
C GLY A 53 12.48 -14.57 -9.40
N LEU A 54 11.77 -15.42 -8.66
CA LEU A 54 12.35 -16.24 -7.59
C LEU A 54 13.35 -17.26 -8.11
N THR A 55 13.17 -17.77 -9.32
CA THR A 55 14.13 -18.69 -9.95
C THR A 55 15.47 -17.99 -10.18
N VAL A 56 15.46 -16.77 -10.72
CA VAL A 56 16.68 -15.97 -10.92
C VAL A 56 17.34 -15.63 -9.58
N LEU A 57 16.56 -15.13 -8.62
CA LEU A 57 17.09 -14.71 -7.31
C LEU A 57 17.63 -15.90 -6.52
N GLY A 58 16.87 -16.98 -6.44
CA GLY A 58 17.25 -18.19 -5.73
C GLY A 58 18.51 -18.81 -6.31
N TRP A 59 18.60 -18.90 -7.65
CA TRP A 59 19.83 -19.34 -8.31
C TRP A 59 21.00 -18.41 -7.98
N ALA A 60 20.87 -17.09 -8.20
CA ALA A 60 21.97 -16.15 -7.99
C ALA A 60 22.49 -16.13 -6.55
N ILE A 61 21.59 -16.24 -5.56
CA ILE A 61 21.98 -16.29 -4.13
C ILE A 61 22.68 -17.61 -3.82
N VAL A 62 22.12 -18.75 -4.23
CA VAL A 62 22.67 -20.07 -3.90
C VAL A 62 23.99 -20.32 -4.64
N ASP A 63 24.09 -19.93 -5.90
CA ASP A 63 25.30 -20.02 -6.70
C ASP A 63 26.39 -19.09 -6.15
N GLY A 64 26.03 -17.86 -5.78
CA GLY A 64 26.99 -16.86 -5.30
C GLY A 64 27.44 -17.03 -3.84
N SER A 65 26.65 -17.67 -2.97
CA SER A 65 26.94 -17.74 -1.53
C SER A 65 26.84 -19.14 -0.90
N GLY A 66 26.28 -20.11 -1.63
CA GLY A 66 25.99 -21.45 -1.13
C GLY A 66 24.67 -21.53 -0.36
N ALA A 67 24.08 -22.74 -0.32
CA ALA A 67 22.75 -22.96 0.26
C ALA A 67 22.65 -22.63 1.75
N ARG A 68 23.73 -22.86 2.53
CA ARG A 68 23.76 -22.54 3.96
C ARG A 68 23.67 -21.03 4.20
N ALA A 69 24.48 -20.25 3.49
CA ALA A 69 24.48 -18.79 3.58
C ALA A 69 23.14 -18.22 3.12
N ALA A 70 22.59 -18.75 2.03
CA ALA A 70 21.26 -18.39 1.53
C ALA A 70 20.16 -18.59 2.59
N ALA A 71 20.19 -19.72 3.31
CA ALA A 71 19.23 -20.00 4.38
C ALA A 71 19.38 -19.04 5.56
N VAL A 72 20.61 -18.75 6.00
CA VAL A 72 20.89 -17.77 7.05
C VAL A 72 20.40 -16.38 6.64
N GLY A 73 20.72 -15.97 5.41
CA GLY A 73 20.30 -14.67 4.87
C GLY A 73 18.79 -14.55 4.75
N LEU A 74 18.10 -15.62 4.34
CA LEU A 74 16.64 -15.66 4.27
C LEU A 74 16.00 -15.47 5.64
N VAL A 75 16.45 -16.23 6.65
CA VAL A 75 15.95 -16.09 8.02
C VAL A 75 16.20 -14.66 8.53
N ALA A 76 17.43 -14.15 8.35
CA ALA A 76 17.81 -12.80 8.78
C ALA A 76 16.93 -11.71 8.15
N ALA A 77 16.66 -11.80 6.84
CA ALA A 77 15.83 -10.83 6.12
C ALA A 77 14.35 -10.89 6.52
N LEU A 78 13.84 -12.07 6.90
CA LEU A 78 12.44 -12.25 7.29
C LEU A 78 12.15 -11.79 8.72
N LEU A 79 13.15 -11.68 9.61
CA LEU A 79 12.96 -11.20 10.99
C LEU A 79 12.30 -9.80 11.07
N PRO A 80 12.79 -8.75 10.39
CA PRO A 80 12.17 -7.43 10.45
C PRO A 80 10.98 -7.24 9.50
N ALA A 81 10.82 -8.11 8.51
CA ALA A 81 9.83 -7.92 7.44
C ALA A 81 8.37 -7.79 7.93
N PRO A 82 7.88 -8.61 8.89
CA PRO A 82 6.53 -8.49 9.42
C PRO A 82 6.23 -7.12 10.03
N LEU A 83 7.20 -6.48 10.67
CA LEU A 83 7.03 -5.15 11.27
C LEU A 83 6.79 -4.09 10.17
N LEU A 84 7.60 -4.12 9.10
CA LEU A 84 7.48 -3.19 7.99
C LEU A 84 6.16 -3.39 7.23
N VAL A 85 5.87 -4.63 6.84
CA VAL A 85 4.67 -4.99 6.09
C VAL A 85 3.41 -4.71 6.92
N GLY A 86 3.45 -5.06 8.21
CA GLY A 86 2.37 -4.77 9.16
C GLY A 86 2.07 -3.28 9.28
N THR A 87 3.11 -2.43 9.22
CA THR A 87 2.94 -0.97 9.23
C THR A 87 2.15 -0.46 8.02
N PHE A 88 2.47 -0.94 6.81
CA PHE A 88 1.72 -0.56 5.59
C PHE A 88 0.29 -1.10 5.57
N ILE A 89 0.08 -2.34 6.03
CA ILE A 89 -1.27 -2.92 6.17
C ILE A 89 -2.09 -2.11 7.17
N TRP A 90 -1.50 -1.75 8.32
CA TRP A 90 -2.14 -0.91 9.34
C TRP A 90 -2.46 0.49 8.81
N LEU A 91 -1.56 1.08 8.04
CA LEU A 91 -1.74 2.40 7.44
C LEU A 91 -2.96 2.40 6.50
N GLY A 92 -3.10 1.35 5.69
CA GLY A 92 -4.17 1.19 4.71
C GLY A 92 -5.52 0.74 5.27
N ARG A 93 -5.64 0.43 6.56
CA ARG A 93 -6.77 -0.31 7.15
C ARG A 93 -8.14 0.40 7.15
N TYR A 94 -8.20 1.71 6.86
CA TYR A 94 -9.46 2.49 6.86
C TYR A 94 -10.38 2.12 5.70
N ARG A 95 -9.82 1.81 4.53
CA ARG A 95 -10.58 1.41 3.35
C ARG A 95 -10.31 -0.05 3.04
N ARG A 96 -11.31 -0.72 2.48
CA ARG A 96 -11.15 -2.10 2.01
C ARG A 96 -10.21 -2.12 0.82
N ARG A 97 -9.01 -2.62 1.04
CA ARG A 97 -8.05 -2.93 -0.02
C ARG A 97 -8.10 -4.42 -0.29
N PRO A 98 -8.24 -4.86 -1.55
CA PRO A 98 -8.20 -6.28 -1.85
C PRO A 98 -6.81 -6.82 -1.49
N TRP A 99 -6.78 -7.85 -0.65
CA TRP A 99 -5.53 -8.44 -0.16
C TRP A 99 -4.64 -8.92 -1.31
N LEU A 100 -5.24 -9.38 -2.42
CA LEU A 100 -4.52 -9.76 -3.63
C LEU A 100 -3.71 -8.61 -4.25
N VAL A 101 -4.18 -7.36 -4.16
CA VAL A 101 -3.42 -6.20 -4.65
C VAL A 101 -2.25 -5.88 -3.72
N LEU A 102 -2.44 -6.00 -2.40
CA LEU A 102 -1.36 -5.84 -1.43
C LEU A 102 -0.27 -6.91 -1.64
N ALA A 103 -0.68 -8.17 -1.76
CA ALA A 103 0.21 -9.29 -2.04
C ALA A 103 0.91 -9.14 -3.39
N PHE A 104 0.21 -8.66 -4.42
CA PHE A 104 0.80 -8.36 -5.72
C PHE A 104 1.88 -7.29 -5.62
N CYS A 105 1.63 -6.15 -4.95
CA CYS A 105 2.64 -5.10 -4.82
C CYS A 105 3.88 -5.56 -4.06
N PHE A 106 3.68 -6.28 -2.94
CA PHE A 106 4.78 -6.87 -2.18
C PHE A 106 5.57 -7.89 -3.01
N GLY A 107 4.88 -8.86 -3.62
CA GLY A 107 5.50 -9.91 -4.44
C GLY A 107 6.19 -9.36 -5.70
N TRP A 108 5.64 -8.31 -6.31
CA TRP A 108 6.28 -7.59 -7.41
C TRP A 108 7.63 -7.03 -6.98
N GLY A 109 7.66 -6.34 -5.84
CA GLY A 109 8.90 -5.84 -5.24
C GLY A 109 9.91 -6.94 -4.99
N ALA A 110 9.49 -7.99 -4.28
CA ALA A 110 10.36 -9.07 -3.82
C ALA A 110 10.88 -9.98 -4.96
N CYS A 111 10.11 -10.19 -6.01
CA CYS A 111 10.45 -11.17 -7.05
C CYS A 111 10.86 -10.48 -8.34
N VAL A 112 9.97 -9.66 -8.90
CA VAL A 112 10.14 -9.12 -10.26
C VAL A 112 11.11 -7.94 -10.25
N ALA A 113 10.87 -6.96 -9.39
CA ALA A 113 11.69 -5.75 -9.34
C ALA A 113 13.13 -6.07 -8.93
N THR A 114 13.33 -6.90 -7.91
CA THR A 114 14.67 -7.33 -7.49
C THR A 114 15.38 -8.16 -8.56
N ALA A 115 14.69 -9.08 -9.26
CA ALA A 115 15.32 -9.86 -10.32
C ALA A 115 15.77 -8.98 -11.51
N ILE A 116 14.94 -8.02 -11.92
CA ILE A 116 15.29 -7.02 -12.95
C ILE A 116 16.51 -6.22 -12.50
N ALA A 117 16.48 -5.67 -11.29
CA ALA A 117 17.57 -4.87 -10.74
C ALA A 117 18.88 -5.66 -10.66
N LEU A 118 18.83 -6.89 -10.15
CA LEU A 118 20.01 -7.76 -10.05
C LEU A 118 20.66 -7.97 -11.42
N GLY A 119 19.87 -8.36 -12.43
CA GLY A 119 20.38 -8.61 -13.77
C GLY A 119 20.98 -7.36 -14.42
N VAL A 120 20.25 -6.24 -14.38
CA VAL A 120 20.69 -5.00 -15.04
C VAL A 120 21.89 -4.37 -14.33
N ASN A 121 21.88 -4.30 -12.99
CA ASN A 121 22.98 -3.71 -12.23
C ASN A 121 24.26 -4.55 -12.32
N THR A 122 24.14 -5.88 -12.34
CA THR A 122 25.29 -6.78 -12.57
C THR A 122 25.87 -6.57 -13.98
N GLY A 123 24.99 -6.49 -14.99
CA GLY A 123 25.42 -6.19 -16.36
C GLY A 123 26.08 -4.81 -16.49
N ALA A 124 25.52 -3.79 -15.83
CA ALA A 124 26.09 -2.45 -15.81
C ALA A 124 27.48 -2.43 -15.16
N ALA A 125 27.64 -3.06 -14.00
CA ALA A 125 28.94 -3.19 -13.33
C ALA A 125 29.98 -3.91 -14.22
N TYR A 126 29.57 -5.00 -14.87
CA TYR A 126 30.43 -5.72 -15.82
C TYR A 126 30.87 -4.84 -17.00
N LEU A 127 29.93 -4.11 -17.61
CA LEU A 127 30.24 -3.22 -18.74
C LEU A 127 31.13 -2.06 -18.33
N LEU A 128 30.90 -1.45 -17.17
CA LEU A 128 31.76 -0.40 -16.63
C LEU A 128 33.18 -0.92 -16.44
N HIS A 129 33.34 -2.07 -15.77
CA HIS A 129 34.64 -2.68 -15.55
C HIS A 129 35.36 -2.99 -16.87
N ARG A 130 34.67 -3.60 -17.84
CA ARG A 130 35.24 -3.97 -19.14
C ARG A 130 35.73 -2.75 -19.94
N ASN A 131 35.12 -1.59 -19.73
CA ASN A 131 35.50 -0.33 -20.39
C ASN A 131 36.44 0.53 -19.53
N GLY A 132 36.99 0.01 -18.43
CA GLY A 132 37.93 0.73 -17.56
C GLY A 132 37.29 1.86 -16.74
N LEU A 133 35.97 1.84 -16.56
CA LEU A 133 35.22 2.80 -15.74
C LEU A 133 35.02 2.30 -14.32
N ASP A 134 34.79 3.22 -13.38
CA ASP A 134 34.52 2.89 -11.98
C ASP A 134 33.19 2.12 -11.83
N GLN A 135 33.26 0.93 -11.24
CA GLN A 135 32.10 0.08 -10.99
C GLN A 135 31.13 0.69 -9.97
N ASN A 136 31.59 1.62 -9.12
CA ASN A 136 30.70 2.32 -8.17
C ASN A 136 29.61 3.12 -8.89
N LEU A 137 29.80 3.50 -10.16
CA LEU A 137 28.75 4.11 -10.97
C LEU A 137 27.54 3.19 -11.14
N ALA A 138 27.71 1.86 -11.11
CA ALA A 138 26.57 0.95 -11.09
C ALA A 138 25.74 1.11 -9.82
N ALA A 139 26.39 1.24 -8.65
CA ALA A 139 25.71 1.40 -7.38
C ALA A 139 25.09 2.80 -7.20
N VAL A 140 25.71 3.84 -7.73
CA VAL A 140 25.27 5.24 -7.52
C VAL A 140 24.32 5.74 -8.63
N VAL A 141 24.39 5.18 -9.84
CA VAL A 141 23.58 5.64 -10.99
C VAL A 141 22.64 4.55 -11.48
N SER A 142 23.18 3.39 -11.88
CA SER A 142 22.35 2.31 -12.46
C SER A 142 21.30 1.82 -11.45
N ALA A 143 21.74 1.50 -10.24
CA ALA A 143 20.87 0.94 -9.21
C ALA A 143 19.69 1.86 -8.86
N PRO A 144 19.89 3.15 -8.50
CA PRO A 144 18.78 4.06 -8.25
C PRO A 144 17.80 4.19 -9.42
N VAL A 145 18.29 4.26 -10.66
CA VAL A 145 17.43 4.41 -11.83
C VAL A 145 16.59 3.16 -12.05
N ILE A 146 17.26 2.01 -12.16
CA ILE A 146 16.60 0.76 -12.53
C ILE A 146 15.71 0.25 -11.41
N GLU A 147 16.16 0.34 -10.17
CA GLU A 147 15.39 -0.16 -9.04
C GLU A 147 14.13 0.66 -8.80
N GLU A 148 14.20 1.98 -8.82
CA GLU A 148 13.01 2.80 -8.57
C GLU A 148 12.00 2.68 -9.71
N ILE A 149 12.46 2.55 -10.98
CA ILE A 149 11.58 2.21 -12.11
C ILE A 149 10.93 0.85 -11.85
N ALA A 150 11.74 -0.18 -11.60
CA ALA A 150 11.26 -1.55 -11.46
C ALA A 150 10.27 -1.70 -10.29
N LYS A 151 10.54 -1.06 -9.14
CA LYS A 151 9.63 -1.04 -7.98
C LYS A 151 8.31 -0.35 -8.30
N LEU A 152 8.34 0.78 -9.04
CA LEU A 152 7.14 1.54 -9.39
C LEU A 152 6.24 0.85 -10.42
N LEU A 153 6.80 0.01 -11.31
CA LEU A 153 6.03 -0.68 -12.35
C LEU A 153 4.86 -1.52 -11.81
N GLY A 154 5.01 -2.18 -10.66
CA GLY A 154 3.94 -2.95 -10.02
C GLY A 154 2.76 -2.07 -9.60
N PRO A 155 2.96 -1.06 -8.73
CA PRO A 155 1.94 -0.07 -8.41
C PRO A 155 1.35 0.67 -9.62
N LEU A 156 2.14 0.94 -10.67
CA LEU A 156 1.63 1.49 -11.93
C LEU A 156 0.70 0.53 -12.66
N LEU A 157 1.02 -0.77 -12.66
CA LEU A 157 0.12 -1.78 -13.17
C LEU A 157 -1.19 -1.77 -12.39
N VAL A 158 -1.16 -1.69 -11.05
CA VAL A 158 -2.39 -1.55 -10.24
C VAL A 158 -3.16 -0.28 -10.62
N TYR A 159 -2.47 0.84 -10.82
CA TYR A 159 -3.07 2.10 -11.22
C TYR A 159 -3.82 2.02 -12.56
N TRP A 160 -3.28 1.31 -13.55
CA TRP A 160 -3.92 1.12 -14.86
C TRP A 160 -4.96 0.01 -14.86
N THR A 161 -4.71 -1.06 -14.10
CA THR A 161 -5.48 -2.30 -14.22
C THR A 161 -6.60 -2.43 -13.19
N ALA A 162 -6.43 -1.78 -12.05
CA ALA A 162 -7.29 -1.89 -10.89
C ALA A 162 -7.51 -0.50 -10.27
N ARG A 163 -7.67 0.53 -11.12
CA ARG A 163 -7.74 1.96 -10.77
C ARG A 163 -8.69 2.28 -9.60
N ARG A 164 -9.81 1.56 -9.51
CA ARG A 164 -10.77 1.70 -8.39
C ARG A 164 -10.15 1.45 -7.01
N HIS A 165 -9.03 0.73 -6.93
CA HIS A 165 -8.33 0.45 -5.68
C HIS A 165 -7.18 1.44 -5.41
N LEU A 166 -6.90 2.38 -6.32
CA LEU A 166 -5.89 3.42 -6.17
C LEU A 166 -6.51 4.79 -6.52
N THR A 167 -7.14 5.39 -5.52
CA THR A 167 -7.94 6.62 -5.65
C THR A 167 -7.25 7.86 -5.09
N GLY A 168 -6.12 7.70 -4.39
CA GLY A 168 -5.35 8.82 -3.87
C GLY A 168 -3.98 8.45 -3.32
N THR A 169 -3.34 9.44 -2.70
CA THR A 169 -1.95 9.35 -2.23
C THR A 169 -1.74 8.33 -1.12
N LEU A 170 -2.69 8.18 -0.19
CA LEU A 170 -2.59 7.13 0.82
C LEU A 170 -2.58 5.73 0.18
N ASP A 171 -3.35 5.55 -0.90
CA ASP A 171 -3.37 4.28 -1.63
C ASP A 171 -2.03 3.96 -2.25
N ALA A 172 -1.48 4.94 -2.97
CA ALA A 172 -0.18 4.84 -3.58
C ALA A 172 0.92 4.60 -2.53
N ILE A 173 0.92 5.29 -1.38
CA ILE A 173 1.94 5.10 -0.33
C ILE A 173 1.96 3.65 0.15
N VAL A 174 0.79 3.05 0.38
CA VAL A 174 0.71 1.64 0.81
C VAL A 174 1.22 0.70 -0.29
N TYR A 175 0.82 0.90 -1.55
CA TYR A 175 1.20 0.01 -2.64
C TYR A 175 2.68 0.13 -3.04
N CYS A 176 3.19 1.36 -3.20
CA CYS A 176 4.60 1.63 -3.43
C CYS A 176 5.46 1.23 -2.23
N GLY A 177 4.99 1.48 -1.01
CA GLY A 177 5.67 1.08 0.21
C GLY A 177 5.79 -0.44 0.34
N LEU A 178 4.75 -1.20 -0.02
CA LEU A 178 4.81 -2.66 -0.07
C LEU A 178 5.75 -3.16 -1.18
N ALA A 179 5.79 -2.51 -2.34
CA ALA A 179 6.76 -2.85 -3.39
C ALA A 179 8.20 -2.58 -2.93
N GLY A 180 8.46 -1.43 -2.29
CA GLY A 180 9.76 -1.13 -1.69
C GLY A 180 10.12 -2.11 -0.56
N ALA A 181 9.16 -2.49 0.28
CA ALA A 181 9.37 -3.47 1.35
C ALA A 181 9.69 -4.86 0.82
N GLY A 182 8.97 -5.32 -0.20
CA GLY A 182 9.26 -6.59 -0.87
C GLY A 182 10.66 -6.61 -1.47
N PHE A 183 11.02 -5.53 -2.17
CA PHE A 183 12.37 -5.37 -2.72
C PHE A 183 13.44 -5.44 -1.62
N ALA A 184 13.23 -4.71 -0.51
CA ALA A 184 14.15 -4.69 0.63
C ALA A 184 14.36 -6.08 1.24
N VAL A 185 13.31 -6.92 1.30
CA VAL A 185 13.43 -8.30 1.80
C VAL A 185 14.41 -9.09 0.94
N SER A 186 14.19 -9.17 -0.37
CA SER A 186 15.04 -9.95 -1.27
C SER A 186 16.47 -9.41 -1.34
N GLU A 187 16.62 -8.08 -1.32
CA GLU A 187 17.93 -7.46 -1.28
C GLU A 187 18.67 -7.78 0.03
N ASN A 188 17.96 -7.75 1.17
CA ASN A 188 18.55 -8.13 2.45
C ASN A 188 18.96 -9.61 2.49
N VAL A 189 18.30 -10.52 1.76
CA VAL A 189 18.78 -11.90 1.63
C VAL A 189 20.15 -11.94 0.95
N LEU A 190 20.32 -11.22 -0.17
CA LEU A 190 21.61 -11.12 -0.89
C LEU A 190 22.72 -10.60 0.03
N TYR A 191 22.48 -9.46 0.68
CA TYR A 191 23.48 -8.86 1.58
C TYR A 191 23.77 -9.73 2.80
N ALA A 192 22.77 -10.32 3.45
CA ALA A 192 22.96 -11.16 4.63
C ALA A 192 23.68 -12.47 4.29
N SER A 193 23.39 -13.06 3.13
CA SER A 193 24.09 -14.26 2.65
C SER A 193 25.57 -13.95 2.39
N GLY A 194 25.87 -12.84 1.70
CA GLY A 194 27.25 -12.40 1.48
C GLY A 194 27.98 -12.05 2.77
N ALA A 195 27.34 -11.36 3.72
CA ALA A 195 27.91 -11.04 5.02
C ALA A 195 28.25 -12.30 5.85
N TYR A 196 27.40 -13.32 5.79
CA TYR A 196 27.67 -14.60 6.41
C TYR A 196 28.91 -15.26 5.81
N VAL A 197 29.02 -15.33 4.47
CA VAL A 197 30.19 -15.91 3.78
C VAL A 197 31.48 -15.18 4.19
N SER A 198 31.48 -13.86 4.13
CA SER A 198 32.65 -13.04 4.49
C SER A 198 33.08 -13.24 5.94
N GLY A 199 32.13 -13.31 6.88
CA GLY A 199 32.45 -13.53 8.29
C GLY A 199 32.81 -14.99 8.60
N ALA A 200 32.18 -15.96 7.95
CA ALA A 200 32.42 -17.39 8.17
C ALA A 200 33.83 -17.82 7.78
N ALA A 201 34.53 -17.05 6.94
CA ALA A 201 35.96 -17.21 6.68
C ALA A 201 36.83 -17.10 7.95
N LEU A 202 36.35 -16.40 8.98
CA LEU A 202 36.97 -16.24 10.30
C LEU A 202 36.33 -17.15 11.36
N GLY A 203 35.35 -17.97 10.98
CA GLY A 203 34.59 -18.86 11.85
C GLY A 203 33.09 -18.56 11.86
N ASP A 204 32.27 -19.60 12.11
CA ASP A 204 30.81 -19.51 12.05
C ASP A 204 30.23 -18.42 12.97
N ALA A 205 30.81 -18.23 14.16
CA ALA A 205 30.38 -17.19 15.09
C ALA A 205 30.59 -15.76 14.52
N ALA A 206 31.69 -15.54 13.79
CA ALA A 206 31.96 -14.27 13.12
C ALA A 206 30.99 -14.03 11.95
N GLY A 207 30.65 -15.09 11.20
CA GLY A 207 29.60 -15.05 10.19
C GLY A 207 28.25 -14.59 10.76
N ILE A 208 27.81 -15.20 11.87
CA ILE A 208 26.57 -14.81 12.55
C ILE A 208 26.64 -13.38 13.11
N ALA A 209 27.78 -12.96 13.65
CA ALA A 209 27.97 -11.60 14.14
C ALA A 209 27.79 -10.55 13.02
N GLN A 210 28.38 -10.79 11.84
CA GLN A 210 28.23 -9.89 10.68
C GLN A 210 26.78 -9.82 10.19
N VAL A 211 26.09 -10.96 10.10
CA VAL A 211 24.65 -10.99 9.77
C VAL A 211 23.83 -10.23 10.81
N THR A 212 24.17 -10.34 12.09
CA THR A 212 23.47 -9.65 13.18
C THR A 212 23.62 -8.13 13.06
N ILE A 213 24.82 -7.63 12.80
CA ILE A 213 25.09 -6.21 12.54
C ILE A 213 24.24 -5.73 11.35
N LEU A 214 24.20 -6.53 10.29
CA LEU A 214 23.41 -6.24 9.10
C LEU A 214 21.91 -6.16 9.40
N VAL A 215 21.36 -7.09 10.18
CA VAL A 215 19.96 -7.05 10.61
C VAL A 215 19.66 -5.78 11.42
N VAL A 216 20.57 -5.34 12.28
CA VAL A 216 20.39 -4.09 13.04
C VAL A 216 20.43 -2.87 12.10
N VAL A 217 21.46 -2.76 11.27
CA VAL A 217 21.64 -1.58 10.40
C VAL A 217 20.59 -1.55 9.29
N ARG A 218 20.49 -2.62 8.50
CA ARG A 218 19.59 -2.68 7.34
C ARG A 218 18.17 -3.09 7.69
N GLY A 219 18.03 -4.04 8.62
CA GLY A 219 16.76 -4.61 9.01
C GLY A 219 15.97 -3.78 10.02
N LEU A 220 16.62 -2.90 10.80
CA LEU A 220 15.93 -2.03 11.77
C LEU A 220 16.19 -0.55 11.48
N ALA A 221 17.45 -0.12 11.43
CA ALA A 221 17.77 1.30 11.30
C ALA A 221 17.41 1.86 9.92
N THR A 222 17.55 1.10 8.83
CA THR A 222 17.24 1.58 7.47
C THR A 222 16.20 0.76 6.74
N MET A 223 15.39 -0.03 7.46
CA MET A 223 14.35 -0.87 6.85
C MET A 223 13.33 -0.09 6.02
N PHE A 224 13.17 1.20 6.33
CA PHE A 224 12.28 2.11 5.64
C PHE A 224 12.90 2.78 4.42
N ALA A 225 14.20 2.60 4.13
CA ALA A 225 14.90 3.31 3.06
C ALA A 225 14.23 3.09 1.69
N HIS A 226 14.15 1.85 1.20
CA HIS A 226 13.48 1.58 -0.08
C HIS A 226 12.02 2.03 -0.09
N PRO A 227 11.18 1.72 0.94
CA PRO A 227 9.83 2.28 1.00
C PRO A 227 9.76 3.81 1.00
N LEU A 228 10.76 4.52 1.53
CA LEU A 228 10.82 5.98 1.52
C LEU A 228 11.12 6.51 0.11
N MET A 229 12.12 5.93 -0.57
CA MET A 229 12.52 6.33 -1.93
C MET A 229 11.40 6.05 -2.92
N THR A 230 10.84 4.84 -2.93
CA THR A 230 9.68 4.50 -3.76
C THR A 230 8.41 5.23 -3.28
N GLY A 231 8.37 5.61 -2.00
CA GLY A 231 7.34 6.45 -1.40
C GLY A 231 7.26 7.85 -2.02
N LEU A 232 8.38 8.40 -2.50
CA LEU A 232 8.36 9.64 -3.27
C LEU A 232 7.55 9.45 -4.56
N SER A 233 7.80 8.37 -5.31
CA SER A 233 6.99 8.03 -6.50
C SER A 233 5.51 7.83 -6.17
N ALA A 234 5.20 7.36 -4.96
CA ALA A 234 3.83 7.21 -4.47
C ALA A 234 3.08 8.55 -4.39
N ILE A 235 3.76 9.64 -4.03
CA ILE A 235 3.18 11.00 -4.03
C ILE A 235 2.73 11.36 -5.44
N GLY A 236 3.59 11.13 -6.43
CA GLY A 236 3.32 11.40 -7.85
C GLY A 236 2.15 10.58 -8.37
N LEU A 237 2.18 9.27 -8.12
CA LEU A 237 1.12 8.34 -8.51
C LEU A 237 -0.23 8.68 -7.86
N GLY A 238 -0.21 9.00 -6.56
CA GLY A 238 -1.38 9.43 -5.82
C GLY A 238 -2.00 10.74 -6.33
N ARG A 239 -1.15 11.71 -6.68
CA ARG A 239 -1.60 12.98 -7.25
C ARG A 239 -2.15 12.80 -8.66
N ALA A 240 -1.54 11.92 -9.46
CA ALA A 240 -2.04 11.55 -10.77
C ALA A 240 -3.42 10.86 -10.70
N ALA A 241 -3.67 10.03 -9.68
CA ALA A 241 -4.97 9.40 -9.45
C ALA A 241 -6.10 10.41 -9.24
N ARG A 242 -5.80 11.55 -8.62
CA ARG A 242 -6.72 12.67 -8.37
C ARG A 242 -6.93 13.62 -9.57
N LEU A 243 -6.38 13.31 -10.73
CA LEU A 243 -6.44 14.17 -11.93
C LEU A 243 -6.99 13.40 -13.15
N PRO A 244 -8.22 12.87 -13.10
CA PRO A 244 -8.80 12.10 -14.21
C PRO A 244 -8.80 12.92 -15.52
N GLY A 245 -8.56 12.25 -16.64
CA GLY A 245 -8.50 12.86 -17.98
C GLY A 245 -7.25 13.70 -18.30
N ARG A 246 -6.47 14.13 -17.30
CA ARG A 246 -5.34 15.06 -17.48
C ARG A 246 -4.00 14.34 -17.69
N LYS A 247 -3.90 13.52 -18.74
CA LYS A 247 -2.76 12.60 -18.99
C LYS A 247 -1.38 13.27 -18.89
N GLY A 248 -1.20 14.46 -19.48
CA GLY A 248 0.08 15.20 -19.39
C GLY A 248 0.48 15.57 -17.96
N ARG A 249 -0.48 16.07 -17.16
CA ARG A 249 -0.24 16.39 -15.74
C ARG A 249 -0.02 15.13 -14.90
N GLN A 250 -0.72 14.04 -15.22
CA GLN A 250 -0.52 12.75 -14.55
C GLN A 250 0.91 12.24 -14.79
N ALA A 251 1.38 12.25 -16.04
CA ALA A 251 2.73 11.85 -16.40
C ALA A 251 3.78 12.73 -15.70
N ALA A 252 3.60 14.07 -15.71
CA ALA A 252 4.52 14.99 -15.04
C ALA A 252 4.66 14.69 -13.53
N TRP A 253 3.55 14.41 -12.83
CA TRP A 253 3.60 14.04 -11.41
C TRP A 253 4.29 12.70 -11.17
N ILE A 254 4.00 11.69 -11.99
CA ILE A 254 4.60 10.35 -11.86
C ILE A 254 6.11 10.42 -12.13
N ILE A 255 6.50 11.02 -13.24
CA ILE A 255 7.91 11.11 -13.66
C ILE A 255 8.69 12.01 -12.71
N GLY A 256 8.18 13.20 -12.38
CA GLY A 256 8.88 14.14 -11.51
C GLY A 256 9.18 13.53 -10.14
N MET A 257 8.20 12.87 -9.53
CA MET A 257 8.41 12.23 -8.22
C MET A 257 9.22 10.92 -8.29
N LEU A 258 9.23 10.24 -9.44
CA LEU A 258 10.14 9.13 -9.69
C LEU A 258 11.60 9.62 -9.72
N LEU A 259 11.87 10.72 -10.42
CA LEU A 259 13.20 11.33 -10.46
C LEU A 259 13.66 11.79 -9.06
N CYS A 260 12.75 12.32 -8.23
CA CYS A 260 13.07 12.62 -6.83
C CYS A 260 13.43 11.35 -6.03
N GLY A 261 12.71 10.25 -6.24
CA GLY A 261 13.03 8.93 -5.65
C GLY A 261 14.41 8.44 -6.05
N MET A 262 14.72 8.48 -7.35
CA MET A 262 16.03 8.13 -7.89
C MET A 262 17.14 9.01 -7.31
N GLY A 263 16.92 10.32 -7.24
CA GLY A 263 17.90 11.25 -6.68
C GLY A 263 18.20 11.00 -5.20
N LEU A 264 17.16 10.75 -4.39
CA LEU A 264 17.34 10.38 -2.99
C LEU A 264 18.10 9.07 -2.82
N HIS A 265 17.78 8.07 -3.65
CA HIS A 265 18.44 6.77 -3.63
C HIS A 265 19.90 6.88 -4.08
N ALA A 266 20.18 7.63 -5.14
CA ALA A 266 21.55 7.92 -5.58
C ALA A 266 22.37 8.67 -4.52
N LEU A 267 21.75 9.63 -3.83
CA LEU A 267 22.39 10.32 -2.71
C LEU A 267 22.73 9.36 -1.56
N TRP A 268 21.81 8.45 -1.24
CA TRP A 268 22.02 7.43 -0.21
C TRP A 268 23.16 6.47 -0.57
N ASN A 269 23.17 5.91 -1.78
CA ASN A 269 24.24 5.02 -2.22
C ASN A 269 25.58 5.76 -2.36
N GLY A 270 25.54 6.95 -2.96
CA GLY A 270 26.69 7.83 -3.11
C GLY A 270 27.32 8.20 -1.77
N SER A 271 26.53 8.38 -0.71
CA SER A 271 27.07 8.65 0.63
C SER A 271 27.96 7.53 1.17
N SER A 272 27.60 6.27 0.88
CA SER A 272 28.37 5.10 1.32
C SER A 272 29.66 4.98 0.52
N VAL A 273 29.57 5.15 -0.81
CA VAL A 273 30.74 5.12 -1.71
C VAL A 273 31.71 6.26 -1.37
N LEU A 274 31.21 7.47 -1.19
CA LEU A 274 32.03 8.64 -0.89
C LEU A 274 32.66 8.54 0.51
N GLY A 275 31.94 7.99 1.48
CA GLY A 275 32.47 7.77 2.83
C GLY A 275 33.68 6.84 2.82
N VAL A 276 33.67 5.79 1.99
CA VAL A 276 34.82 4.92 1.78
C VAL A 276 35.93 5.64 1.00
N ALA A 277 35.60 6.30 -0.10
CA ALA A 277 36.58 6.95 -0.98
C ALA A 277 37.34 8.10 -0.30
N LEU A 278 36.71 8.81 0.64
CA LEU A 278 37.31 9.92 1.38
C LEU A 278 37.88 9.51 2.75
N ASP A 279 37.89 8.22 3.10
CA ASP A 279 38.25 7.73 4.44
C ASP A 279 37.46 8.42 5.57
N LEU A 280 36.17 8.67 5.30
CA LEU A 280 35.19 9.27 6.21
C LEU A 280 34.09 8.25 6.51
N PRO A 281 34.36 7.14 7.22
CA PRO A 281 33.36 6.12 7.53
C PRO A 281 32.19 6.68 8.38
N ALA A 282 32.42 7.79 9.09
CA ALA A 282 31.40 8.52 9.84
C ALA A 282 30.40 9.30 8.95
N LEU A 283 30.68 9.50 7.66
CA LEU A 283 29.82 10.27 6.74
C LEU A 283 28.41 9.68 6.67
N TRP A 284 28.29 8.36 6.63
CA TRP A 284 26.99 7.68 6.69
C TRP A 284 26.23 7.99 7.99
N PHE A 285 26.93 7.95 9.13
CA PHE A 285 26.36 8.25 10.45
C PHE A 285 25.99 9.72 10.62
N ALA A 286 26.58 10.63 9.84
CA ALA A 286 26.18 12.03 9.78
C ALA A 286 24.98 12.26 8.84
N LEU A 287 24.97 11.65 7.65
CA LEU A 287 23.93 11.86 6.65
C LEU A 287 22.62 11.14 6.98
N TYR A 288 22.68 10.00 7.67
CA TYR A 288 21.49 9.31 8.16
C TYR A 288 20.59 10.20 9.04
N PRO A 289 21.06 10.78 10.16
CA PRO A 289 20.24 11.66 10.99
C PRO A 289 20.02 13.05 10.37
N ALA A 290 20.92 13.54 9.51
CA ALA A 290 20.78 14.85 8.91
C ALA A 290 19.74 14.90 7.77
N PHE A 291 19.61 13.83 6.99
CA PHE A 291 18.76 13.82 5.79
C PHE A 291 17.75 12.67 5.78
N LEU A 292 18.18 11.43 5.99
CA LEU A 292 17.31 10.28 5.79
C LEU A 292 16.23 10.19 6.89
N ALA A 293 16.61 10.32 8.16
CA ALA A 293 15.68 10.23 9.28
C ALA A 293 14.63 11.38 9.27
N PRO A 294 14.99 12.66 9.09
CA PRO A 294 14.01 13.74 8.99
C PRO A 294 13.03 13.55 7.83
N LEU A 295 13.51 13.09 6.67
CA LEU A 295 12.66 12.83 5.52
C LEU A 295 11.70 11.65 5.78
N PHE A 296 12.19 10.60 6.44
CA PHE A 296 11.36 9.49 6.89
C PHE A 296 10.25 9.96 7.84
N PHE A 297 10.58 10.70 8.90
CA PHE A 297 9.58 11.19 9.86
C PHE A 297 8.61 12.18 9.22
N THR A 298 9.06 12.98 8.25
CA THR A 298 8.18 13.84 7.44
C THR A 298 7.19 13.01 6.62
N MET A 299 7.66 11.94 5.96
CA MET A 299 6.79 11.03 5.21
C MET A 299 5.80 10.31 6.14
N VAL A 300 6.22 9.88 7.33
CA VAL A 300 5.34 9.28 8.34
C VAL A 300 4.29 10.29 8.78
N GLY A 301 4.68 11.52 9.12
CA GLY A 301 3.76 12.60 9.46
C GLY A 301 2.72 12.87 8.36
N ALA A 302 3.18 12.96 7.11
CA ALA A 302 2.32 13.13 5.95
C ALA A 302 1.35 11.95 5.75
N ALA A 303 1.83 10.71 5.89
CA ALA A 303 1.00 9.51 5.78
C ALA A 303 -0.06 9.43 6.90
N LEU A 304 0.29 9.78 8.14
CA LEU A 304 -0.64 9.85 9.26
C LEU A 304 -1.67 10.98 9.07
N TRP A 305 -1.24 12.14 8.57
CA TRP A 305 -2.13 13.25 8.23
C TRP A 305 -3.10 12.88 7.11
N LEU A 306 -2.62 12.26 6.02
CA LEU A 306 -3.46 11.76 4.94
C LEU A 306 -4.47 10.73 5.45
N ARG A 307 -4.03 9.83 6.32
CA ARG A 307 -4.88 8.83 6.97
C ARG A 307 -5.96 9.46 7.85
N ALA A 308 -5.67 10.54 8.56
CA ALA A 308 -6.68 11.29 9.32
C ALA A 308 -7.60 12.11 8.40
N ALA A 309 -7.07 12.66 7.31
CA ALA A 309 -7.85 13.41 6.33
C ALA A 309 -8.83 12.52 5.57
N ASP A 310 -8.47 11.28 5.28
CA ASP A 310 -9.36 10.31 4.62
C ASP A 310 -10.62 10.03 5.44
N ALA A 311 -10.48 9.89 6.76
CA ALA A 311 -11.62 9.71 7.66
C ALA A 311 -12.57 10.94 7.67
N ARG A 312 -12.01 12.15 7.55
CA ARG A 312 -12.82 13.38 7.40
C ARG A 312 -13.51 13.46 6.04
N ARG A 313 -12.83 13.02 4.96
CA ARG A 313 -13.43 12.99 3.61
C ARG A 313 -14.67 12.12 3.55
N THR A 314 -14.69 10.98 4.23
CA THR A 314 -15.89 10.15 4.34
C THR A 314 -17.07 10.94 4.91
N GLN A 315 -16.84 11.75 5.95
CA GLN A 315 -17.92 12.56 6.53
C GLN A 315 -18.39 13.66 5.57
N THR A 316 -17.46 14.36 4.93
CA THR A 316 -17.79 15.41 3.96
C THR A 316 -18.56 14.83 2.76
N ALA A 317 -18.12 13.69 2.24
CA ALA A 317 -18.76 13.04 1.11
C ALA A 317 -20.19 12.60 1.45
N LEU A 318 -20.43 12.07 2.66
CA LEU A 318 -21.75 11.58 3.07
C LEU A 318 -22.67 12.66 3.67
N ALA A 319 -22.19 13.88 3.88
CA ALA A 319 -22.97 14.98 4.45
C ALA A 319 -24.32 15.24 3.71
N PRO A 320 -24.41 15.17 2.37
CA PRO A 320 -25.68 15.30 1.66
C PRO A 320 -26.73 14.26 2.06
N LEU A 321 -26.32 13.05 2.46
CA LEU A 321 -27.24 12.02 2.94
C LEU A 321 -27.88 12.40 4.28
N VAL A 322 -27.21 13.22 5.09
CA VAL A 322 -27.80 13.75 6.33
C VAL A 322 -28.90 14.75 5.99
N ALA A 323 -28.64 15.69 5.08
CA ALA A 323 -29.65 16.66 4.65
C ALA A 323 -30.87 15.99 3.98
N ALA A 324 -30.65 14.89 3.25
CA ALA A 324 -31.70 14.10 2.60
C ALA A 324 -32.42 13.12 3.53
N ALA A 325 -32.16 13.15 4.84
CA ALA A 325 -32.73 12.21 5.81
C ALA A 325 -32.48 10.73 5.46
N GLN A 326 -31.34 10.38 4.86
CA GLN A 326 -30.91 9.00 4.59
C GLN A 326 -29.83 8.51 5.57
N LEU A 327 -29.25 9.44 6.30
CA LEU A 327 -28.28 9.19 7.35
C LEU A 327 -28.54 10.13 8.53
N SER A 328 -28.37 9.66 9.76
CA SER A 328 -28.42 10.55 10.94
C SER A 328 -27.07 11.19 11.25
N PRO A 329 -27.03 12.37 11.90
CA PRO A 329 -25.77 12.94 12.37
C PRO A 329 -24.92 12.00 13.27
N PRO A 330 -25.48 11.17 14.17
CA PRO A 330 -24.70 10.21 14.96
C PRO A 330 -24.16 9.05 14.13
N GLU A 331 -24.89 8.60 13.11
CA GLU A 331 -24.37 7.63 12.14
C GLU A 331 -23.18 8.21 11.38
N LEU A 332 -23.27 9.47 10.92
CA LEU A 332 -22.14 10.14 10.25
C LEU A 332 -20.94 10.25 11.19
N ALA A 333 -21.19 10.63 12.44
CA ALA A 333 -20.16 10.75 13.45
C ALA A 333 -19.51 9.40 13.78
N SER A 334 -20.29 8.32 13.76
CA SER A 334 -19.77 6.96 14.01
C SER A 334 -18.71 6.55 12.98
N LEU A 335 -18.74 7.13 11.78
CA LEU A 335 -17.83 6.84 10.67
C LEU A 335 -16.51 7.62 10.74
N ALA A 336 -16.43 8.67 11.59
CA ALA A 336 -15.35 9.66 11.60
C ALA A 336 -13.97 9.14 12.04
N SER A 337 -13.91 8.03 12.78
CA SER A 337 -12.64 7.47 13.27
C SER A 337 -12.74 5.99 13.62
N PHE A 338 -11.60 5.32 13.76
CA PHE A 338 -11.59 3.92 14.23
C PHE A 338 -12.23 3.72 15.59
N SER A 339 -11.96 4.63 16.53
CA SER A 339 -12.51 4.55 17.88
C SER A 339 -14.04 4.65 17.83
N ARG A 340 -14.58 5.62 17.07
CA ARG A 340 -16.03 5.79 16.90
C ARG A 340 -16.67 4.60 16.17
N ARG A 341 -16.03 4.07 15.12
CA ARG A 341 -16.50 2.86 14.43
C ARG A 341 -16.51 1.65 15.36
N SER A 342 -15.48 1.51 16.20
CA SER A 342 -15.39 0.43 17.18
C SER A 342 -16.43 0.57 18.29
N SER A 343 -16.66 1.79 18.79
CA SER A 343 -17.71 2.07 19.77
C SER A 343 -19.10 1.75 19.22
N ALA A 344 -19.40 2.11 17.97
CA ALA A 344 -20.66 1.78 17.31
C ALA A 344 -20.86 0.26 17.16
N ARG A 345 -19.82 -0.49 16.77
CA ARG A 345 -19.87 -1.96 16.72
C ARG A 345 -20.07 -2.58 18.10
N ALA A 346 -19.40 -2.06 19.12
CA ALA A 346 -19.55 -2.52 20.49
C ALA A 346 -20.97 -2.24 21.01
N TRP A 347 -21.54 -1.07 20.69
CA TRP A 347 -22.94 -0.75 21.01
C TRP A 347 -23.92 -1.69 20.32
N ALA A 348 -23.76 -1.91 19.02
CA ALA A 348 -24.62 -2.84 18.27
C ALA A 348 -24.48 -4.27 18.80
N ARG A 349 -23.27 -4.71 19.18
CA ARG A 349 -23.05 -6.01 19.82
C ARG A 349 -23.74 -6.14 21.16
N ARG A 350 -23.71 -5.09 21.99
CA ARG A 350 -24.32 -5.09 23.33
C ARG A 350 -25.84 -5.28 23.25
N TRP A 351 -26.52 -4.64 22.31
CA TRP A 351 -27.98 -4.61 22.26
C TRP A 351 -28.61 -5.53 21.23
N ALA A 352 -27.89 -5.88 20.17
CA ALA A 352 -28.37 -6.73 19.09
C ALA A 352 -27.51 -7.99 18.86
N GLY A 353 -26.60 -8.28 19.79
CA GLY A 353 -25.75 -9.47 19.76
C GLY A 353 -24.77 -9.50 18.59
N LYS A 354 -24.27 -10.71 18.28
CA LYS A 354 -23.34 -10.92 17.17
C LYS A 354 -23.91 -10.49 15.80
N PRO A 355 -25.18 -10.79 15.47
CA PRO A 355 -25.80 -10.30 14.23
C PRO A 355 -25.81 -8.76 14.13
N GLY A 356 -26.06 -8.06 15.23
CA GLY A 356 -26.00 -6.59 15.27
C GLY A 356 -24.60 -6.03 15.01
N GLU A 357 -23.57 -6.65 15.58
CA GLU A 357 -22.17 -6.27 15.30
C GLU A 357 -21.83 -6.41 13.82
N ASP A 358 -22.25 -7.52 13.20
CA ASP A 358 -21.95 -7.81 11.80
C ASP A 358 -22.77 -6.94 10.84
N ALA A 359 -24.02 -6.62 11.19
CA ALA A 359 -24.81 -5.62 10.50
C ALA A 359 -24.21 -4.22 10.61
N MET A 360 -23.72 -3.79 11.78
CA MET A 360 -23.01 -2.51 11.92
C MET A 360 -21.72 -2.48 11.10
N LYS A 361 -21.00 -3.60 10.96
CA LYS A 361 -19.86 -3.70 10.03
C LYS A 361 -20.30 -3.55 8.58
N ASP A 362 -21.44 -4.12 8.20
CA ASP A 362 -21.95 -4.00 6.83
C ASP A 362 -22.42 -2.58 6.51
N PHE A 363 -23.13 -1.92 7.44
CA PHE A 363 -23.47 -0.50 7.37
C PHE A 363 -22.23 0.37 7.14
N GLN A 364 -21.19 0.19 7.97
CA GLN A 364 -19.94 0.94 7.86
C GLN A 364 -19.25 0.72 6.50
N ARG A 365 -19.28 -0.52 5.97
CA ARG A 365 -18.71 -0.84 4.66
C ARG A 365 -19.51 -0.21 3.52
N ALA A 366 -20.83 -0.30 3.57
CA ALA A 366 -21.70 0.29 2.55
C ALA A 366 -21.58 1.83 2.53
N ALA A 367 -21.44 2.46 3.70
CA ALA A 367 -21.15 3.89 3.80
C ALA A 367 -19.79 4.27 3.17
N ASP A 368 -18.76 3.44 3.36
CA ASP A 368 -17.46 3.64 2.70
C ASP A 368 -17.58 3.49 1.17
N ASP A 369 -18.36 2.52 0.68
CA ASP A 369 -18.61 2.30 -0.75
C ASP A 369 -19.31 3.52 -1.38
N VAL A 370 -20.32 4.09 -0.70
CA VAL A 370 -21.03 5.31 -1.16
C VAL A 370 -20.11 6.54 -1.13
N ALA A 371 -19.37 6.73 -0.03
CA ALA A 371 -18.44 7.85 0.11
C ALA A 371 -17.37 7.84 -0.99
N GLU A 372 -16.89 6.66 -1.37
CA GLU A 372 -15.97 6.48 -2.49
C GLU A 372 -16.58 6.93 -3.82
N GLN A 373 -17.83 6.54 -4.12
CA GLN A 373 -18.48 6.96 -5.37
C GLN A 373 -18.65 8.49 -5.43
N TYR A 374 -19.03 9.11 -4.31
CA TYR A 374 -19.16 10.57 -4.23
C TYR A 374 -17.81 11.30 -4.33
N ASP A 375 -16.73 10.77 -3.74
CA ASP A 375 -15.38 11.33 -3.89
C ASP A 375 -14.89 11.21 -5.35
N LEU A 376 -15.16 10.07 -6.02
CA LEU A 376 -14.87 9.90 -7.45
C LEU A 376 -15.62 10.89 -8.32
N ALA A 377 -16.93 11.05 -8.09
CA ALA A 377 -17.76 12.04 -8.77
C ALA A 377 -17.20 13.47 -8.58
N GLY A 378 -16.81 13.80 -7.35
CA GLY A 378 -16.27 15.10 -6.97
C GLY A 378 -14.98 15.50 -7.69
N ILE A 379 -14.17 14.53 -8.10
CA ILE A 379 -12.94 14.78 -8.88
C ILE A 379 -13.14 14.61 -10.39
N GLY A 380 -14.37 14.34 -10.85
CA GLY A 380 -14.69 14.08 -12.26
C GLY A 380 -14.20 12.73 -12.76
N ALA A 381 -14.02 11.75 -11.86
CA ALA A 381 -13.71 10.38 -12.23
C ALA A 381 -14.99 9.58 -12.52
N PRO A 382 -14.93 8.47 -13.29
CA PRO A 382 -16.06 7.58 -13.47
C PRO A 382 -16.58 7.07 -12.12
N TRP A 383 -17.88 7.23 -11.89
CA TRP A 383 -18.60 6.79 -10.70
C TRP A 383 -19.90 6.11 -11.13
N SER A 384 -20.55 5.39 -10.22
CA SER A 384 -21.77 4.63 -10.48
C SER A 384 -22.89 5.05 -9.55
N GLU A 385 -23.92 5.68 -10.11
CA GLU A 385 -25.16 6.02 -9.40
C GLU A 385 -25.87 4.77 -8.88
N ALA A 386 -25.91 3.70 -9.69
CA ALA A 386 -26.44 2.40 -9.25
C ALA A 386 -25.70 1.85 -8.02
N ALA A 387 -24.37 1.99 -7.95
CA ALA A 387 -23.60 1.58 -6.78
C ALA A 387 -23.89 2.44 -5.54
N VAL A 388 -24.16 3.74 -5.72
CA VAL A 388 -24.61 4.63 -4.64
C VAL A 388 -25.98 4.17 -4.13
N HIS A 389 -26.93 3.90 -5.02
CA HIS A 389 -28.27 3.42 -4.65
C HIS A 389 -28.20 2.10 -3.89
N GLU A 390 -27.45 1.13 -4.40
CA GLU A 390 -27.24 -0.16 -3.75
C GLU A 390 -26.56 0.00 -2.38
N GLY A 391 -25.55 0.87 -2.28
CA GLY A 391 -24.87 1.17 -1.01
C GLY A 391 -25.83 1.75 0.04
N VAL A 392 -26.65 2.73 -0.33
CA VAL A 392 -27.67 3.31 0.58
C VAL A 392 -28.73 2.26 0.96
N HIS A 393 -29.16 1.42 0.02
CA HIS A 393 -30.07 0.31 0.31
C HIS A 393 -29.48 -0.69 1.31
N ARG A 394 -28.20 -1.06 1.15
CA ARG A 394 -27.47 -1.92 2.09
C ARG A 394 -27.34 -1.27 3.47
N MET A 395 -27.07 0.03 3.54
CA MET A 395 -27.07 0.78 4.81
C MET A 395 -28.42 0.70 5.51
N ASN A 396 -29.52 0.92 4.78
CA ASN A 396 -30.88 0.82 5.32
C ASN A 396 -31.19 -0.61 5.81
N THR A 397 -30.83 -1.63 5.03
CA THR A 397 -31.04 -3.04 5.37
C THR A 397 -30.28 -3.42 6.64
N ALA A 398 -28.99 -3.07 6.71
CA ALA A 398 -28.15 -3.34 7.87
C ALA A 398 -28.68 -2.68 9.16
N ARG A 399 -29.24 -1.48 9.05
CA ARG A 399 -29.80 -0.72 10.18
C ARG A 399 -30.90 -1.48 10.92
N THR A 400 -31.73 -2.24 10.20
CA THR A 400 -32.87 -3.00 10.77
C THR A 400 -32.47 -4.01 11.84
N ALA A 401 -31.22 -4.50 11.80
CA ALA A 401 -30.72 -5.50 12.74
C ALA A 401 -30.42 -4.95 14.15
N TYR A 402 -30.12 -3.65 14.26
CA TYR A 402 -29.71 -3.02 15.53
C TYR A 402 -30.57 -1.82 15.93
N ALA A 403 -31.33 -1.22 15.02
CA ALA A 403 -32.20 -0.10 15.35
C ALA A 403 -33.33 -0.52 16.29
N GLY A 404 -33.61 0.33 17.30
CA GLY A 404 -34.65 0.08 18.31
C GLY A 404 -34.32 -1.05 19.31
N ARG A 405 -33.12 -1.65 19.25
CA ARG A 405 -32.73 -2.74 20.16
C ARG A 405 -32.19 -2.27 21.51
N ASP A 406 -31.75 -1.01 21.63
CA ASP A 406 -31.35 -0.41 22.91
C ASP A 406 -32.60 0.18 23.60
N PRO A 407 -33.11 -0.42 24.68
CA PRO A 407 -34.33 0.03 25.36
C PRO A 407 -34.17 1.39 26.03
N ARG A 408 -32.93 1.87 26.20
CA ARG A 408 -32.65 3.19 26.77
C ARG A 408 -32.68 4.29 25.73
N THR A 409 -32.77 3.94 24.45
CA THR A 409 -32.80 4.93 23.38
C THR A 409 -34.23 5.16 22.91
N PRO A 410 -34.78 6.37 23.08
CA PRO A 410 -36.14 6.66 22.65
C PRO A 410 -36.26 6.52 21.12
N PRO A 411 -37.42 6.07 20.60
CA PRO A 411 -37.71 6.15 19.18
C PRO A 411 -37.48 7.58 18.67
N ALA A 412 -36.72 7.70 17.58
CA ALA A 412 -36.41 8.98 16.98
C ALA A 412 -36.40 8.91 15.46
N LEU A 413 -36.72 10.04 14.83
CA LEU A 413 -36.64 10.27 13.39
C LEU A 413 -35.75 11.49 13.12
N TRP A 414 -35.12 11.54 11.95
CA TRP A 414 -34.35 12.67 11.48
C TRP A 414 -34.98 13.13 10.17
N ASP A 415 -35.36 14.40 10.08
CA ASP A 415 -36.07 14.95 8.92
C ASP A 415 -35.16 15.70 7.93
N GLY A 416 -33.84 15.65 8.16
CA GLY A 416 -32.84 16.42 7.40
C GLY A 416 -32.35 17.67 8.14
N ARG A 417 -33.09 18.13 9.17
CA ARG A 417 -32.77 19.35 9.92
C ARG A 417 -32.88 19.19 11.44
N ARG A 418 -33.88 18.46 11.93
CA ARG A 418 -34.20 18.28 13.36
C ARG A 418 -34.45 16.81 13.67
N TYR A 419 -34.19 16.45 14.94
CA TYR A 419 -34.63 15.18 15.47
C TYR A 419 -36.08 15.28 15.90
N HIS A 420 -36.88 14.27 15.61
CA HIS A 420 -38.19 14.08 16.23
C HIS A 420 -38.06 12.92 17.19
N VAL A 421 -38.18 13.18 18.50
CA VAL A 421 -37.91 12.17 19.55
C VAL A 421 -39.19 11.90 20.33
N ALA A 422 -39.47 10.63 20.62
CA ALA A 422 -40.57 10.22 21.47
C ALA A 422 -40.24 10.50 22.93
N PHE A 423 -41.06 11.30 23.59
CA PHE A 423 -40.96 11.56 25.03
C PHE A 423 -41.76 10.53 25.84
N PRO A 424 -41.56 10.43 27.16
CA PRO A 424 -42.28 9.48 28.02
C PRO A 424 -43.81 9.62 28.00
N ASP A 425 -44.32 10.77 27.57
CA ASP A 425 -45.74 11.05 27.36
C ASP A 425 -46.29 10.52 26.02
N GLY A 426 -45.45 9.84 25.22
CA GLY A 426 -45.82 9.31 23.91
C GLY A 426 -45.83 10.35 22.78
N VAL A 427 -45.51 11.61 23.07
CA VAL A 427 -45.53 12.69 22.08
C VAL A 427 -44.16 12.84 21.42
N MET A 428 -44.17 12.85 20.09
CA MET A 428 -42.99 13.18 19.29
C MET A 428 -42.77 14.69 19.27
N ARG A 429 -41.59 15.17 19.68
CA ARG A 429 -41.25 16.59 19.63
C ARG A 429 -39.98 16.85 18.81
N PRO A 430 -39.91 17.97 18.08
CA PRO A 430 -38.71 18.37 17.37
C PRO A 430 -37.63 18.89 18.34
N ILE A 431 -36.39 18.45 18.17
CA ILE A 431 -35.21 18.85 18.92
C ILE A 431 -34.11 19.24 17.93
N ASP A 432 -33.48 20.40 18.15
CA ASP A 432 -32.35 20.83 17.34
C ASP A 432 -31.12 19.94 17.59
N PRO A 433 -30.30 19.68 16.56
CA PRO A 433 -29.15 18.82 16.71
C PRO A 433 -28.11 19.42 17.67
N PRO A 434 -27.50 18.61 18.56
CA PRO A 434 -26.43 19.10 19.43
C PRO A 434 -25.20 19.46 18.59
N ALA A 435 -24.40 20.43 19.08
CA ALA A 435 -23.17 20.87 18.41
C ALA A 435 -22.17 19.73 18.14
N GLN A 436 -22.17 18.70 18.99
CA GLN A 436 -21.45 17.46 18.75
C GLN A 436 -22.39 16.26 18.81
N PRO A 437 -22.47 15.44 17.75
CA PRO A 437 -23.22 14.18 17.79
C PRO A 437 -22.56 13.21 18.78
N VAL A 438 -23.20 13.05 19.93
CA VAL A 438 -22.61 12.39 21.11
C VAL A 438 -22.76 10.87 21.14
N MET A 439 -23.84 10.27 20.64
CA MET A 439 -24.04 8.79 20.54
C MET A 439 -25.30 8.49 19.70
N PRO A 440 -25.50 7.27 19.16
CA PRO A 440 -26.55 7.00 18.17
C PRO A 440 -27.96 7.05 18.76
N LEU A 441 -28.81 7.87 18.15
CA LEU A 441 -30.26 7.71 18.14
C LEU A 441 -30.59 6.84 16.92
N PRO A 442 -30.88 5.54 17.07
CA PRO A 442 -31.19 4.69 15.93
C PRO A 442 -32.53 5.11 15.34
N LEU A 443 -32.48 5.55 14.10
CA LEU A 443 -33.66 5.82 13.30
C LEU A 443 -34.33 4.50 12.95
N ALA A 444 -35.59 4.32 13.35
CA ALA A 444 -36.33 3.07 13.11
C ALA A 444 -36.55 2.81 11.61
N SER A 445 -36.67 3.87 10.81
CA SER A 445 -36.81 3.81 9.36
C SER A 445 -36.56 5.20 8.75
N LEU A 446 -35.84 5.26 7.63
CA LEU A 446 -35.70 6.46 6.81
C LEU A 446 -36.42 6.25 5.47
N PRO A 447 -36.98 7.31 4.85
CA PRO A 447 -37.67 7.17 3.58
C PRO A 447 -36.74 6.59 2.50
N LEU A 448 -37.26 5.66 1.69
CA LEU A 448 -36.58 5.07 0.52
C LEU A 448 -36.55 6.06 -0.68
N ALA A 449 -36.25 7.33 -0.42
CA ALA A 449 -36.05 8.31 -1.48
C ALA A 449 -34.77 7.99 -2.26
N PRO A 450 -34.67 8.37 -3.56
CA PRO A 450 -33.39 8.30 -4.26
C PRO A 450 -32.35 9.18 -3.55
N PRO A 451 -31.11 8.71 -3.37
CA PRO A 451 -30.05 9.52 -2.76
C PRO A 451 -29.79 10.78 -3.58
N PRO A 452 -29.44 11.90 -2.92
CA PRO A 452 -29.12 13.13 -3.61
C PRO A 452 -27.92 12.93 -4.56
N PRO A 453 -27.83 13.70 -5.64
CA PRO A 453 -26.65 13.68 -6.49
C PRO A 453 -25.39 14.05 -5.67
N PRO A 454 -24.21 13.55 -6.05
CA PRO A 454 -22.97 13.93 -5.40
C PRO A 454 -22.81 15.45 -5.38
N PRO A 455 -22.29 16.03 -4.29
CA PRO A 455 -22.11 17.47 -4.20
C PRO A 455 -21.09 17.94 -5.25
N ALA A 456 -21.37 19.06 -5.92
CA ALA A 456 -20.34 19.78 -6.64
C ALA A 456 -19.33 20.32 -5.60
N TYR A 457 -18.17 19.70 -5.48
CA TYR A 457 -17.21 20.01 -4.42
C TYR A 457 -16.77 21.49 -4.43
N PRO A 458 -16.42 22.07 -3.25
CA PRO A 458 -16.45 21.47 -1.92
C PRO A 458 -17.60 22.02 -1.05
N VAL A 459 -18.47 21.12 -0.56
CA VAL A 459 -19.35 21.45 0.57
C VAL A 459 -18.54 21.21 1.85
N THR A 460 -18.19 22.26 2.59
CA THR A 460 -17.59 22.13 3.92
C THR A 460 -18.67 21.81 4.94
N TYR A 461 -18.53 20.67 5.64
CA TYR A 461 -19.31 20.40 6.85
C TYR A 461 -18.50 20.91 8.05
N ALA A 462 -19.09 21.82 8.83
CA ALA A 462 -18.50 22.42 10.03
C ALA A 462 -18.59 21.46 11.22
#